data_AF-A0A9J5WWQ3-F1
#
_entry.id   AF-A0A9J5WWQ3-F1
#
_cell.length_a   1.000
_cell.length_b   1.000
_cell.length_c   1.000
_cell.angle_alpha   90.00
_cell.angle_beta   90.00
_cell.angle_gamma   90.00
#
_symmetry.space_group_name_H-M   'P 1'
#
loop_
_entity.id
_entity.type
_entity.pdbx_description
1 polymer ?
#
loop_
_entity_poly.entity_id
_entity_poly.type
_entity_poly.pdbx_seq_one_letter_code
_entity_poly.pdbx_strand_id
1 'polypeptide(L)'
;MASIIQGAGFSLSSFTATRPRRMAPVVRAEAINPDSNKDEPKLVLHTVDVTKLSKTVTSYCRCWKSGSFPQCDGSHVKHNEITGDNVGPLDLKK
;
A
#
# COMPACT_ATOMS: atom_id res chain seq x y z
N MET A 1 50.82 38.58 43.43
CA MET A 1 50.11 37.30 43.21
C MET A 1 48.72 37.63 42.66
N ALA A 2 48.44 37.18 41.42
CA ALA A 2 47.17 37.09 40.66
C ALA A 2 46.19 38.29 40.67
N SER A 3 46.03 39.04 39.56
CA SER A 3 45.12 38.78 38.42
C SER A 3 43.72 38.30 38.80
N ILE A 4 42.67 38.97 38.29
CA ILE A 4 41.58 38.37 37.48
C ILE A 4 40.66 39.48 36.94
N ILE A 5 40.36 39.35 35.65
CA ILE A 5 39.53 40.19 34.77
C ILE A 5 38.06 39.78 34.96
N GLN A 6 37.12 40.73 35.10
CA GLN A 6 35.68 40.44 35.01
C GLN A 6 35.17 40.82 33.61
N GLY A 7 35.03 39.81 32.76
CA GLY A 7 34.39 39.92 31.45
C GLY A 7 32.87 39.97 31.57
N ALA A 8 32.25 40.88 30.80
CA ALA A 8 30.81 40.97 30.63
C ALA A 8 30.28 39.73 29.87
N GLY A 9 29.31 39.04 30.46
CA GLY A 9 28.72 37.83 29.90
C GLY A 9 27.87 38.11 28.67
N PHE A 10 28.20 37.45 27.56
CA PHE A 10 27.31 37.31 26.41
C PHE A 10 26.22 36.28 26.75
N SER A 11 24.97 36.73 26.83
CA SER A 11 23.81 35.86 26.99
C SER A 11 23.51 35.16 25.67
N LEU A 12 23.90 33.89 25.53
CA LEU A 12 23.44 33.02 24.46
C LEU A 12 21.98 32.63 24.76
N SER A 13 21.04 33.32 24.11
CA SER A 13 19.65 32.89 24.06
C SER A 13 19.55 31.62 23.21
N SER A 14 19.30 30.49 23.85
CA SER A 14 19.05 29.21 23.17
C SER A 14 17.69 29.26 22.47
N PHE A 15 17.69 29.48 21.16
CA PHE A 15 16.51 29.25 20.33
C PHE A 15 16.26 27.74 20.24
N THR A 16 15.29 27.23 21.02
CA THR A 16 14.81 25.85 20.87
C THR A 16 13.95 25.77 19.61
N ALA A 17 14.58 25.39 18.50
CA ALA A 17 13.87 25.04 17.28
C ALA A 17 13.01 23.78 17.52
N THR A 18 11.73 23.97 17.82
CA THR A 18 10.74 22.89 17.84
C THR A 18 10.52 22.41 16.41
N ARG A 19 11.26 21.35 16.02
CA ARG A 19 10.98 20.61 14.79
C ARG A 19 9.53 20.11 14.83
N PRO A 20 8.67 20.42 13.84
CA PRO A 20 7.36 19.81 13.77
C PRO A 20 7.54 18.29 13.65
N ARG A 21 6.94 17.53 14.56
CA ARG A 21 6.86 16.08 14.44
C ARG A 21 6.15 15.77 13.13
N ARG A 22 6.87 15.22 12.15
CA ARG A 22 6.23 14.60 10.98
C ARG A 22 5.39 13.45 11.53
N MET A 23 4.06 13.61 11.50
CA MET A 23 3.16 12.51 11.78
C MET A 23 3.34 11.50 10.65
N ALA A 24 3.97 10.36 10.96
CA ALA A 24 4.04 9.25 10.04
C ALA A 24 2.59 8.76 9.78
N PRO A 25 2.21 8.44 8.54
CA PRO A 25 0.91 7.85 8.28
C PRO A 25 0.80 6.54 9.04
N VAL A 26 -0.30 6.35 9.78
CA VAL A 26 -0.63 5.07 10.40
C VAL A 26 -1.03 4.11 9.28
N VAL A 27 -0.10 3.27 8.84
CA VAL A 27 -0.38 2.21 7.88
C VAL A 27 -1.09 1.08 8.64
N ARG A 28 -2.41 0.99 8.52
CA ARG A 28 -3.14 -0.22 8.91
C ARG A 28 -2.87 -1.28 7.85
N ALA A 29 -2.11 -2.31 8.21
CA ALA A 29 -1.91 -3.47 7.36
C ALA A 29 -3.18 -4.35 7.44
N GLU A 30 -4.09 -4.16 6.50
CA GLU A 30 -5.29 -4.99 6.36
C GLU A 30 -5.01 -6.15 5.39
N ALA A 31 -5.64 -7.31 5.63
CA ALA A 31 -5.49 -8.47 4.75
C ALA A 31 -6.13 -8.20 3.39
N ILE A 32 -5.37 -8.40 2.31
CA ILE A 32 -5.83 -8.12 0.93
C ILE A 32 -6.93 -9.08 0.50
N ASN A 33 -6.70 -10.38 0.71
CA ASN A 33 -7.68 -11.43 0.48
C ASN A 33 -8.60 -11.54 1.69
N PRO A 34 -9.90 -11.21 1.61
CA PRO A 34 -10.81 -11.35 2.75
C PRO A 34 -11.22 -12.82 2.96
N ASP A 35 -11.66 -13.52 1.91
CA ASP A 35 -12.43 -14.76 2.05
C ASP A 35 -11.94 -15.95 1.20
N SER A 36 -11.24 -15.71 0.09
CA SER A 36 -10.98 -16.78 -0.89
C SER A 36 -9.89 -17.76 -0.43
N ASN A 37 -10.25 -19.05 -0.34
CA ASN A 37 -9.38 -20.22 -0.16
C ASN A 37 -8.25 -20.02 0.89
N LYS A 38 -8.66 -19.80 2.14
CA LYS A 38 -7.78 -19.54 3.29
C LYS A 38 -7.05 -20.78 3.83
N ASP A 39 -7.49 -21.96 3.42
CA ASP A 39 -6.93 -23.24 3.86
C ASP A 39 -5.60 -23.56 3.16
N GLU A 40 -5.32 -22.90 2.02
CA GLU A 40 -4.05 -23.06 1.30
C GLU A 40 -2.97 -22.08 1.83
N PRO A 41 -1.81 -22.59 2.29
CA PRO A 41 -0.78 -21.77 2.94
C PRO A 41 -0.11 -20.74 2.00
N LYS A 42 -0.18 -20.99 0.69
CA LYS A 42 0.19 -20.06 -0.36
C LYS A 42 -0.75 -20.33 -1.50
N LEU A 43 -1.65 -19.38 -1.79
CA LEU A 43 -2.46 -19.45 -3.00
C LEU A 43 -1.52 -19.32 -4.20
N VAL A 44 -1.18 -20.48 -4.75
CA VAL A 44 -0.41 -20.60 -5.97
C VAL A 44 -1.30 -20.06 -7.08
N LEU A 45 -0.86 -18.91 -7.61
CA LEU A 45 -1.18 -18.33 -8.90
C LEU A 45 -2.01 -19.27 -9.78
N HIS A 46 -3.23 -18.87 -10.15
CA HIS A 46 -3.98 -19.58 -11.17
C HIS A 46 -3.12 -19.66 -12.45
N THR A 47 -2.59 -20.85 -12.75
CA THR A 47 -1.80 -21.08 -13.96
C THR A 47 -2.75 -21.10 -15.14
N VAL A 48 -2.51 -20.19 -16.08
CA VAL A 48 -3.34 -20.04 -17.28
C VAL A 48 -2.48 -20.36 -18.49
N ASP A 49 -2.91 -21.37 -19.25
CA ASP A 49 -2.35 -21.64 -20.57
C ASP A 49 -2.84 -20.57 -21.55
N VAL A 50 -1.96 -19.63 -21.90
CA VAL A 50 -2.30 -18.50 -22.81
C VAL A 50 -2.80 -19.00 -24.18
N THR A 51 -2.33 -20.17 -24.63
CA THR A 51 -2.75 -20.79 -25.91
C THR A 51 -4.19 -21.28 -25.92
N LYS A 52 -4.75 -21.60 -24.74
CA LYS A 52 -6.11 -22.13 -24.57
C LYS A 52 -7.15 -21.03 -24.28
N LEU A 53 -6.76 -19.76 -24.34
CA LEU A 53 -7.70 -18.65 -24.21
C LEU A 53 -8.71 -18.67 -25.37
N SER A 54 -10.00 -18.71 -25.02
CA SER A 54 -11.12 -18.73 -25.98
C SER A 54 -11.56 -17.33 -26.40
N LYS A 55 -11.38 -16.33 -25.53
CA LYS A 55 -11.72 -14.92 -25.77
C LYS A 55 -10.49 -14.16 -26.27
N THR A 56 -10.72 -13.15 -27.11
CA THR A 56 -9.68 -12.20 -27.57
C THR A 56 -9.01 -11.48 -26.41
N VAL A 57 -9.78 -11.16 -25.37
CA VAL A 57 -9.29 -10.57 -24.12
C VAL A 57 -9.90 -11.32 -22.96
N THR A 58 -9.07 -11.79 -22.04
CA THR A 58 -9.50 -12.44 -20.80
C THR A 58 -8.92 -11.68 -19.61
N SER A 59 -9.80 -11.16 -18.77
CA SER A 59 -9.43 -10.32 -17.62
C SER A 59 -9.36 -11.16 -16.34
N TYR A 60 -8.22 -11.11 -15.66
CA TYR A 60 -7.97 -11.77 -14.39
C TYR A 60 -7.98 -10.78 -13.23
N CYS A 61 -8.58 -11.19 -12.11
CA CYS A 61 -8.73 -10.38 -10.92
C CYS A 61 -7.39 -10.21 -10.18
N ARG A 62 -7.12 -8.97 -9.75
CA ARG A 62 -5.99 -8.64 -8.86
C ARG A 62 -6.42 -8.00 -7.54
N CYS A 63 -7.70 -7.65 -7.40
CA CYS A 63 -8.23 -6.97 -6.21
C CYS A 63 -8.69 -7.93 -5.12
N TRP A 64 -8.76 -9.24 -5.40
CA TRP A 64 -9.26 -10.27 -4.46
C TRP A 64 -10.71 -10.10 -4.00
N LYS A 65 -11.49 -9.21 -4.61
CA LYS A 65 -12.92 -8.99 -4.32
C LYS A 65 -13.87 -9.63 -5.33
N SER A 66 -13.36 -10.28 -6.37
CA SER A 66 -14.19 -10.92 -7.41
C SER A 66 -14.92 -12.14 -6.87
N GLY A 67 -16.22 -12.24 -7.14
CA GLY A 67 -17.02 -13.44 -6.83
C GLY A 67 -16.75 -14.60 -7.79
N SER A 68 -16.22 -14.31 -8.98
CA SER A 68 -15.79 -15.31 -9.98
C SER A 68 -14.28 -15.48 -10.01
N PHE A 69 -13.60 -15.31 -8.88
CA PHE A 69 -12.15 -15.43 -8.79
C PHE A 69 -11.70 -16.78 -9.38
N PRO A 70 -10.72 -16.80 -10.32
CA PRO A 70 -9.73 -15.76 -10.63
C PRO A 70 -10.12 -14.75 -11.70
N GLN A 71 -11.28 -14.87 -12.33
CA GLN A 71 -11.69 -13.94 -13.38
C GLN A 71 -12.11 -12.60 -12.77
N CYS A 72 -11.91 -11.52 -13.52
CA CYS A 72 -12.42 -10.21 -13.13
C CYS A 72 -13.91 -10.09 -13.49
N ASP A 73 -14.73 -9.78 -12.49
CA ASP A 73 -16.17 -9.53 -12.59
C ASP A 73 -16.53 -8.03 -12.50
N GLY A 74 -15.54 -7.16 -12.30
CA GLY A 74 -15.73 -5.72 -12.10
C GLY A 74 -15.75 -5.28 -10.64
N SER A 75 -15.68 -6.18 -9.66
CA SER A 75 -15.73 -5.85 -8.23
C SER A 75 -14.64 -4.88 -7.74
N HIS A 76 -13.55 -4.73 -8.51
CA HIS A 76 -12.49 -3.75 -8.23
C HIS A 76 -12.99 -2.30 -8.26
N VAL A 77 -14.01 -1.98 -9.06
CA VAL A 77 -14.57 -0.62 -9.13
C VAL A 77 -15.14 -0.20 -7.78
N LYS A 78 -16.00 -1.04 -7.20
CA LYS A 78 -16.59 -0.80 -5.88
C LYS A 78 -15.52 -0.75 -4.78
N HIS A 79 -14.50 -1.60 -4.87
CA HIS A 79 -13.37 -1.56 -3.94
C HIS A 79 -12.63 -0.22 -4.00
N ASN A 80 -12.30 0.25 -5.21
CA ASN A 80 -11.63 1.54 -5.44
C ASN A 80 -12.47 2.71 -4.90
N GLU A 81 -13.78 2.72 -5.14
CA GLU A 81 -14.69 3.76 -4.63
C GLU A 81 -14.72 3.85 -3.10
N ILE A 82 -14.75 2.71 -2.41
CA ILE A 82 -14.85 2.65 -0.94
C ILE A 82 -13.51 2.99 -0.27
N THR A 83 -12.41 2.49 -0.84
CA THR A 83 -11.08 2.57 -0.21
C THR A 83 -10.24 3.74 -0.70
N GLY A 84 -10.61 4.35 -1.83
CA GLY A 84 -9.77 5.31 -2.55
C GLY A 84 -8.59 4.66 -3.30
N ASP A 85 -8.64 3.34 -3.49
CA ASP A 85 -7.62 2.57 -4.21
C ASP A 85 -7.78 2.73 -5.75
N ASN A 86 -6.81 2.23 -6.51
CA ASN A 86 -6.76 2.34 -7.97
C ASN A 86 -6.40 1.02 -8.66
N VAL A 87 -6.77 -0.11 -8.07
CA VAL A 87 -6.49 -1.44 -8.63
C VAL A 87 -7.38 -1.77 -9.84
N GLY A 88 -6.89 -2.64 -10.70
CA GLY A 88 -7.61 -3.11 -11.89
C GLY A 88 -7.19 -4.52 -12.30
N PRO A 89 -7.87 -5.12 -13.29
CA PRO A 89 -7.57 -6.48 -13.75
C PRO A 89 -6.21 -6.59 -14.45
N LEU A 90 -5.80 -7.83 -14.71
CA LEU A 90 -4.78 -8.19 -15.68
C LEU A 90 -5.46 -8.72 -16.94
N ASP A 91 -5.35 -7.99 -18.04
CA ASP A 91 -5.93 -8.40 -19.32
C ASP A 91 -4.93 -9.21 -20.14
N LEU A 92 -5.27 -10.46 -20.43
CA LEU A 92 -4.52 -11.32 -21.33
C LEU A 92 -5.16 -11.29 -22.71
N LYS A 93 -4.37 -10.91 -23.73
CA LYS A 93 -4.80 -10.88 -25.12
C LYS A 93 -4.22 -12.09 -25.87
N LYS A 94 -5.03 -12.69 -26.74
CA LYS A 94 -4.61 -13.78 -27.63
C LYS A 94 -3.89 -13.27 -28.87
#